data_AF-A0A931C4W4-F1
#
_entry.id   AF-A0A931C4W4-F1
#
_cell.length_a   1.000
_cell.length_b   1.000
_cell.length_c   1.000
_cell.angle_alpha   90.00
_cell.angle_beta   90.00
_cell.angle_gamma   90.00
#
_symmetry.space_group_name_H-M   'P 1'
#
loop_
_entity.id
_entity.type
_entity.pdbx_description
1 polymer ?
#
loop_
_entity_poly.entity_id
_entity_poly.type
_entity_poly.pdbx_seq_one_letter_code
_entity_poly.pdbx_strand_id
1 'polypeptide(L)'
;MGIPLVPLPAMPSHDELPAPEQSTKSEPAGSAPAGRKHFPPAVFQRWGASMAALRDTTMVAGEDLREAWKTEPGRHIYSTAVTLILGFLAAGVALYTSLQAWQASMTTTAANLKVTADQNHWQQVEATRVERSQVYVELLTSATEIRTATNRLIRSCPSINKASNLPVSEACEESNMLEAVDRFQRATSRMRAIASADGRGAADELAAVLPTRSYRFPDGTVHGVDREAFTTAYTNVLRAMCLDTRRNGAEVCG
;
A
#
# COMPACT_ATOMS: atom_id res chain seq x y z
N MET A 1 -17.55 -29.61 22.75
CA MET A 1 -16.10 -29.38 22.60
C MET A 1 -15.94 -27.95 22.11
N GLY A 2 -15.42 -27.05 22.95
CA GLY A 2 -15.31 -25.62 22.64
C GLY A 2 -14.05 -25.33 21.84
N ILE A 3 -14.18 -24.54 20.77
CA ILE A 3 -13.06 -24.07 19.95
C ILE A 3 -12.33 -22.98 20.75
N PRO A 4 -11.01 -23.08 21.00
CA PRO A 4 -10.27 -22.01 21.66
C PRO A 4 -10.14 -20.81 20.70
N LEU A 5 -10.60 -19.64 21.16
CA LEU A 5 -10.28 -18.37 20.51
C LEU A 5 -8.78 -18.10 20.67
N VAL A 6 -8.06 -18.07 19.55
CA VAL A 6 -6.69 -17.57 19.48
C VAL A 6 -6.75 -16.02 19.49
N PRO A 7 -6.07 -15.34 20.42
CA PRO A 7 -6.06 -13.88 20.44
C PRO A 7 -5.27 -13.34 19.24
N LEU A 8 -5.87 -12.36 18.54
CA LEU A 8 -5.21 -11.60 17.48
C LEU A 8 -4.02 -10.82 18.06
N PRO A 9 -2.88 -10.73 17.34
CA PRO A 9 -1.75 -9.94 17.78
C PRO A 9 -2.12 -8.45 17.83
N ALA A 10 -1.75 -7.78 18.92
CA ALA A 10 -1.92 -6.35 19.09
C ALA A 10 -1.19 -5.58 17.98
N MET A 11 -1.87 -4.60 17.38
CA MET A 11 -1.23 -3.67 16.45
C MET A 11 -0.18 -2.83 17.21
N PRO A 12 1.01 -2.59 16.64
CA PRO A 12 1.99 -1.71 17.23
C PRO A 12 1.46 -0.27 17.29
N SER A 13 1.64 0.37 18.43
CA SER A 13 1.37 1.80 18.67
C SER A 13 2.25 2.68 17.78
N HIS A 14 1.66 3.78 17.29
CA HIS A 14 2.19 4.68 16.27
C HIS A 14 3.39 5.57 16.67
N ASP A 15 4.12 5.25 17.75
CA ASP A 15 5.05 6.20 18.37
C ASP A 15 6.52 6.11 17.94
N GLU A 16 6.90 5.24 17.00
CA GLU A 16 8.28 5.21 16.49
C GLU A 16 8.31 5.03 14.97
N LEU A 17 8.14 6.15 14.25
CA LEU A 17 8.61 6.29 12.87
C LEU A 17 9.86 7.19 12.89
N PRO A 18 11.05 6.70 12.51
CA PRO A 18 12.18 7.58 12.24
C PRO A 18 11.84 8.51 11.06
N ALA A 19 12.31 9.76 11.16
CA ALA A 19 12.08 10.80 10.17
C ALA A 19 12.48 10.34 8.76
N PRO A 20 11.67 10.60 7.72
CA PRO A 20 12.00 10.20 6.36
C PRO A 20 13.16 11.05 5.83
N GLU A 21 14.26 10.39 5.45
CA GLU A 21 15.32 10.97 4.63
C GLU A 21 14.73 11.46 3.30
N GLN A 22 15.07 12.70 2.95
CA GLN A 22 14.69 13.34 1.70
C GLN A 22 15.33 12.62 0.50
N SER A 23 14.58 11.73 -0.13
CA SER A 23 14.92 11.20 -1.46
C SER A 23 14.45 12.17 -2.54
N THR A 24 15.40 12.87 -3.15
CA THR A 24 15.19 13.69 -4.34
C THR A 24 15.22 12.83 -5.61
N LYS A 25 14.07 12.45 -6.18
CA LYS A 25 13.86 12.39 -7.66
C LYS A 25 12.47 11.92 -8.11
N SER A 26 11.91 12.73 -9.02
CA SER A 26 11.12 12.37 -10.21
C SER A 26 9.71 11.81 -10.05
N GLU A 27 8.73 12.72 -10.03
CA GLU A 27 7.34 12.54 -10.47
C GLU A 27 7.24 11.97 -11.89
N PRO A 28 6.30 11.04 -12.16
CA PRO A 28 5.54 11.04 -13.38
C PRO A 28 4.19 11.73 -13.15
N ALA A 29 3.86 12.62 -14.07
CA ALA A 29 2.58 13.32 -14.14
C ALA A 29 1.41 12.32 -14.19
N GLY A 30 0.48 12.43 -13.23
CA GLY A 30 -0.68 11.55 -13.17
C GLY A 30 -1.78 12.12 -12.28
N SER A 31 -2.68 12.89 -12.91
CA SER A 31 -4.05 13.20 -12.46
C SER A 31 -4.22 13.79 -11.05
N ALA A 32 -4.01 15.11 -10.93
CA ALA A 32 -4.64 15.89 -9.87
C ALA A 32 -6.17 15.88 -10.05
N PRO A 33 -6.98 15.69 -8.99
CA PRO A 33 -8.43 15.79 -9.11
C PRO A 33 -8.83 17.22 -9.45
N ALA A 34 -9.60 17.36 -10.53
CA ALA A 34 -10.17 18.59 -11.02
C ALA A 34 -11.08 19.22 -9.95
N GLY A 35 -10.54 20.19 -9.22
CA GLY A 35 -11.30 20.90 -8.18
C GLY A 35 -10.65 22.16 -7.66
N ARG A 36 -9.54 22.64 -8.27
CA ARG A 36 -8.97 23.95 -7.95
C ARG A 36 -9.89 25.05 -8.50
N LYS A 37 -10.95 25.38 -7.77
CA LYS A 37 -11.60 26.68 -7.89
C LYS A 37 -10.56 27.72 -7.47
N HIS A 38 -9.81 28.23 -8.45
CA HIS A 38 -8.99 29.42 -8.26
C HIS A 38 -9.91 30.53 -7.76
N PHE A 39 -9.79 30.88 -6.47
CA PHE A 39 -10.35 32.12 -5.99
C PHE A 39 -9.70 33.25 -6.80
N PRO A 40 -10.49 34.10 -7.47
CA PRO A 40 -9.93 35.06 -8.40
C PRO A 40 -9.07 36.08 -7.64
N PRO A 41 -7.74 36.15 -7.90
CA PRO A 41 -6.86 37.15 -7.29
C PRO A 41 -7.31 38.59 -7.57
N ALA A 42 -8.17 38.77 -8.58
CA ALA A 42 -8.84 40.01 -8.92
C ALA A 42 -9.69 40.60 -7.77
N VAL A 43 -10.27 39.79 -6.87
CA VAL A 43 -11.06 40.30 -5.74
C VAL A 43 -10.15 40.95 -4.70
N PHE A 44 -9.02 40.32 -4.38
CA PHE A 44 -8.01 40.91 -3.47
C PHE A 44 -7.34 42.15 -4.06
N GLN A 45 -7.04 42.14 -5.36
CA GLN A 45 -6.49 43.32 -6.04
C GLN A 45 -7.50 44.48 -6.08
N ARG A 46 -8.78 44.21 -6.37
CA ARG A 46 -9.84 45.23 -6.30
C ARG A 46 -10.02 45.75 -4.88
N TRP A 47 -10.00 44.88 -3.87
CA TRP A 47 -10.16 45.29 -2.49
C TRP A 47 -8.97 46.14 -2.01
N GLY A 48 -7.74 45.76 -2.36
CA GLY A 48 -6.54 46.56 -2.08
C GLY A 48 -6.58 47.93 -2.78
N ALA A 49 -7.01 47.99 -4.04
CA ALA A 49 -7.18 49.25 -4.78
C ALA A 49 -8.29 50.13 -4.19
N SER A 50 -9.42 49.55 -3.78
CA SER A 50 -10.51 50.28 -3.11
C SER A 50 -10.10 50.82 -1.75
N MET A 51 -9.32 50.06 -0.97
CA MET A 51 -8.79 50.51 0.32
C MET A 51 -7.74 51.62 0.17
N ALA A 52 -6.90 51.55 -0.87
CA ALA A 52 -5.96 52.63 -1.21
C ALA A 52 -6.71 53.91 -1.62
N ALA A 53 -7.75 53.79 -2.46
CA ALA A 53 -8.59 54.92 -2.85
C ALA A 53 -9.35 55.52 -1.66
N LEU A 54 -9.82 54.70 -0.71
CA LEU A 54 -10.42 55.15 0.55
C LEU A 54 -9.40 55.89 1.44
N ARG A 55 -8.14 55.45 1.49
CA ARG A 55 -7.07 56.13 2.23
C ARG A 55 -6.74 57.50 1.65
N ASP A 56 -6.64 57.60 0.33
CA ASP A 56 -6.34 58.88 -0.33
C ASP A 56 -7.50 59.86 -0.21
N THR A 57 -8.75 59.39 -0.35
CA THR A 57 -9.95 60.23 -0.18
C THR A 57 -10.18 60.65 1.28
N THR A 58 -9.88 59.80 2.26
CA THR A 58 -9.98 60.17 3.69
C THR A 58 -8.91 61.17 4.12
N MET A 59 -7.72 61.17 3.52
CA MET A 59 -6.70 62.20 3.77
C MET A 59 -7.10 63.56 3.20
N VAL A 60 -7.64 63.60 1.97
CA VAL A 60 -8.09 64.85 1.34
C VAL A 60 -9.37 65.40 1.99
N ALA A 61 -10.31 64.53 2.38
CA ALA A 61 -11.54 64.95 3.05
C ALA A 61 -11.34 65.33 4.53
N GLY A 62 -10.23 64.94 5.16
CA GLY A 62 -9.98 65.17 6.58
C GLY A 62 -9.79 66.65 6.97
N GLU A 63 -9.28 67.47 6.05
CA GLU A 63 -9.15 68.92 6.24
C GLU A 63 -10.51 69.64 6.06
N ASP A 64 -11.26 69.30 5.01
CA ASP A 64 -12.59 69.89 4.74
C ASP A 64 -13.66 69.46 5.77
N LEU A 65 -13.64 68.20 6.21
CA LEU A 65 -14.54 67.70 7.25
C LEU A 65 -14.25 68.34 8.62
N ARG A 66 -13.01 68.74 8.90
CA ARG A 66 -12.63 69.44 10.14
C ARG A 66 -13.26 70.83 10.23
N GLU A 67 -13.39 71.53 9.12
CA GLU A 67 -14.08 72.83 9.07
C GLU A 67 -15.60 72.66 9.10
N ALA A 68 -16.16 71.69 8.36
CA ALA A 68 -17.59 71.41 8.34
C ALA A 68 -18.16 70.95 9.70
N TRP A 69 -17.37 70.25 10.52
CA TRP A 69 -17.77 69.75 11.85
C TRP A 69 -18.09 70.84 12.88
N LYS A 70 -17.69 72.10 12.60
CA LYS A 70 -18.03 73.28 13.43
C LYS A 70 -19.48 73.71 13.27
N THR A 71 -20.18 73.18 12.26
CA THR A 71 -21.60 73.44 12.02
C THR A 71 -22.46 72.24 12.44
N GLU A 72 -23.63 72.50 13.00
CA GLU A 72 -24.60 71.49 13.44
C GLU A 72 -25.00 70.48 12.32
N PRO A 73 -25.27 70.90 11.07
CA PRO A 73 -25.52 69.95 9.97
C PRO A 73 -24.29 69.12 9.58
N GLY A 74 -23.07 69.65 9.70
CA GLY A 74 -21.83 68.93 9.39
C GLY A 74 -21.54 67.76 10.35
N ARG A 75 -22.00 67.84 11.61
CA ARG A 75 -21.87 66.73 12.58
C ARG A 75 -22.68 65.49 12.17
N HIS A 76 -23.88 65.67 11.62
CA HIS A 76 -24.73 64.55 11.18
C HIS A 76 -24.13 63.82 9.97
N ILE A 77 -23.56 64.56 9.02
CA ILE A 77 -22.89 64.01 7.83
C ILE A 77 -21.64 63.24 8.23
N TYR A 78 -20.84 63.77 9.16
CA TYR A 78 -19.66 63.09 9.67
C TYR A 78 -20.01 61.79 10.41
N SER A 79 -21.04 61.82 11.26
CA SER A 79 -21.51 60.64 12.00
C SER A 79 -21.99 59.52 11.07
N THR A 80 -22.76 59.85 10.04
CA THR A 80 -23.22 58.87 9.04
C THR A 80 -22.08 58.31 8.20
N ALA A 81 -21.13 59.14 7.77
CA ALA A 81 -19.95 58.69 7.03
C ALA A 81 -19.07 57.75 7.87
N VAL A 82 -18.81 58.08 9.14
CA VAL A 82 -18.05 57.21 10.06
C VAL A 82 -18.77 55.89 10.30
N THR A 83 -20.09 55.91 10.47
CA THR A 83 -20.90 54.69 10.68
C THR A 83 -20.83 53.77 9.47
N LEU A 84 -20.88 54.32 8.25
CA LEU A 84 -20.73 53.55 7.01
C LEU A 84 -19.32 52.93 6.90
N ILE A 85 -18.25 53.70 7.15
CA ILE A 85 -16.87 53.20 7.10
C ILE A 85 -16.66 52.07 8.11
N LEU A 86 -17.14 52.24 9.35
CA LEU A 86 -17.07 51.19 10.37
C LEU A 86 -17.88 49.94 9.97
N GLY A 87 -19.04 50.12 9.36
CA GLY A 87 -19.85 49.01 8.82
C GLY A 87 -19.11 48.23 7.73
N PHE A 88 -18.43 48.92 6.80
CA PHE A 88 -17.62 48.27 5.76
C PHE A 88 -16.40 47.56 6.33
N LEU A 89 -15.72 48.13 7.32
CA LEU A 89 -14.60 47.48 8.00
C LEU A 89 -15.05 46.22 8.75
N ALA A 90 -16.18 46.27 9.47
CA ALA A 90 -16.75 45.11 10.14
C ALA A 90 -17.12 43.99 9.15
N ALA A 91 -17.75 44.34 8.03
CA ALA A 91 -18.06 43.38 6.97
C ALA A 91 -16.80 42.78 6.32
N GLY A 92 -15.77 43.60 6.10
CA GLY A 92 -14.48 43.16 5.59
C GLY A 92 -13.77 42.18 6.52
N VAL A 93 -13.78 42.46 7.83
CA VAL A 93 -13.22 41.55 8.85
C VAL A 93 -14.00 40.23 8.88
N ALA A 94 -15.33 40.26 8.82
CA ALA A 94 -16.17 39.05 8.78
C ALA A 94 -15.92 38.19 7.53
N LEU A 95 -15.73 38.81 6.37
CA LEU A 95 -15.36 38.11 5.14
C LEU A 95 -13.95 37.51 5.23
N TYR A 96 -13.01 38.21 5.84
CA TYR A 96 -11.65 37.70 6.00
C TYR A 96 -11.59 36.50 6.96
N THR A 97 -12.27 36.57 8.11
CA THR A 97 -12.30 35.46 9.07
C THR A 97 -13.01 34.23 8.53
N SER A 98 -14.10 34.41 7.78
CA SER A 98 -14.78 33.30 7.10
C SER A 98 -13.92 32.67 6.00
N LEU A 99 -13.14 33.45 5.26
CA LEU A 99 -12.18 32.92 4.29
C LEU A 99 -11.06 32.13 4.97
N GLN A 100 -10.52 32.61 6.09
CA GLN A 100 -9.52 31.88 6.86
C GLN A 100 -10.08 30.56 7.42
N ALA A 101 -11.31 30.57 7.94
CA ALA A 101 -11.98 29.37 8.42
C ALA A 101 -12.20 28.35 7.29
N TRP A 102 -12.56 28.82 6.09
CA TRP A 102 -12.69 27.97 4.91
C TRP A 102 -11.34 27.37 4.46
N GLN A 103 -10.27 28.16 4.45
CA GLN A 103 -8.92 27.67 4.14
C GLN A 103 -8.47 26.60 5.15
N ALA A 104 -8.67 26.84 6.44
CA ALA A 104 -8.35 25.89 7.51
C ALA A 104 -9.15 24.58 7.37
N SER A 105 -10.45 24.69 7.05
CA SER A 105 -11.30 23.52 6.81
C SER A 105 -10.84 22.68 5.62
N MET A 106 -10.44 23.33 4.52
CA MET A 106 -9.93 22.64 3.33
C MET A 106 -8.58 21.94 3.59
N THR A 107 -7.67 22.56 4.34
CA THR A 107 -6.38 21.93 4.69
C THR A 107 -6.56 20.71 5.57
N THR A 108 -7.47 20.77 6.55
CA THR A 108 -7.77 19.63 7.42
C THR A 108 -8.42 18.47 6.64
N THR A 109 -9.32 18.79 5.72
CA THR A 109 -9.97 17.77 4.87
C THR A 109 -8.95 17.09 3.94
N ALA A 110 -8.04 17.86 3.34
CA ALA A 110 -6.97 17.32 2.50
C ALA A 110 -5.99 16.44 3.29
N ALA A 111 -5.63 16.86 4.52
CA ALA A 111 -4.78 16.07 5.41
C ALA A 111 -5.45 14.73 5.79
N ASN A 112 -6.74 14.76 6.14
CA ASN A 112 -7.49 13.55 6.47
C ASN A 112 -7.59 12.59 5.28
N LEU A 113 -7.88 13.10 4.08
CA LEU A 113 -7.92 12.29 2.86
C LEU A 113 -6.57 11.62 2.57
N LYS A 114 -5.47 12.33 2.78
CA LYS A 114 -4.13 11.76 2.62
C LYS A 114 -3.86 10.64 3.63
N VAL A 115 -4.16 10.88 4.92
CA VAL A 115 -3.99 9.87 5.97
C VAL A 115 -4.81 8.61 5.67
N THR A 116 -6.07 8.75 5.23
CA THR A 116 -6.91 7.61 4.86
C THR A 116 -6.37 6.87 3.62
N ALA A 117 -5.88 7.59 2.61
CA ALA A 117 -5.27 6.98 1.43
C ALA A 117 -4.00 6.19 1.80
N ASP A 118 -3.13 6.77 2.64
CA ASP A 118 -1.91 6.13 3.12
C ASP A 118 -2.25 4.88 3.96
N GLN A 119 -3.25 4.95 4.85
CA GLN A 119 -3.73 3.80 5.63
C GLN A 119 -4.27 2.67 4.74
N ASN A 120 -5.12 3.00 3.74
CA ASN A 120 -5.66 2.02 2.81
C ASN A 120 -4.54 1.36 1.98
N HIS A 121 -3.56 2.14 1.54
CA HIS A 121 -2.40 1.62 0.81
C HIS A 121 -1.59 0.64 1.67
N TRP A 122 -1.28 1.00 2.90
CA TRP A 122 -0.58 0.12 3.84
C TRP A 122 -1.34 -1.19 4.11
N GLN A 123 -2.66 -1.12 4.29
CA GLN A 123 -3.49 -2.31 4.48
C GLN A 123 -3.44 -3.25 3.27
N GLN A 124 -3.48 -2.70 2.04
CA GLN A 124 -3.39 -3.51 0.82
C GLN A 124 -2.02 -4.16 0.65
N VAL A 125 -0.94 -3.44 0.97
CA VAL A 125 0.43 -3.97 0.93
C VAL A 125 0.59 -5.10 1.95
N GLU A 126 0.13 -4.93 3.18
CA GLU A 126 0.22 -5.96 4.23
C GLU A 126 -0.65 -7.18 3.90
N ALA A 127 -1.85 -6.99 3.36
CA ALA A 127 -2.71 -8.09 2.92
C ALA A 127 -2.02 -8.93 1.82
N THR A 128 -1.40 -8.27 0.84
CA THR A 128 -0.65 -8.94 -0.23
C THR A 128 0.58 -9.66 0.31
N ARG A 129 1.28 -9.07 1.29
CA ARG A 129 2.44 -9.67 1.96
C ARG A 129 2.06 -10.96 2.69
N VAL A 130 0.96 -10.92 3.45
CA VAL A 130 0.43 -12.08 4.16
C VAL A 130 0.01 -13.17 3.19
N GLU A 131 -0.70 -12.82 2.12
CA GLU A 131 -1.11 -13.79 1.10
C GLU A 131 0.10 -14.46 0.45
N ARG A 132 1.11 -13.69 0.03
CA ARG A 132 2.37 -14.25 -0.51
C ARG A 132 3.00 -15.24 0.47
N SER A 133 3.15 -14.85 1.74
CA SER A 133 3.73 -15.72 2.77
C SER A 133 2.99 -17.06 2.89
N GLN A 134 1.66 -17.04 2.87
CA GLN A 134 0.85 -18.26 2.91
C GLN A 134 1.10 -19.16 1.69
N VAL A 135 1.18 -18.58 0.48
CA VAL A 135 1.42 -19.38 -0.73
C VAL A 135 2.83 -19.99 -0.72
N TYR A 136 3.86 -19.26 -0.27
CA TYR A 136 5.21 -19.83 -0.09
C TYR A 136 5.20 -21.01 0.89
N VAL A 137 4.52 -20.89 2.02
CA VAL A 137 4.39 -21.98 3.00
C VAL A 137 3.67 -23.19 2.40
N GLU A 138 2.58 -22.98 1.65
CA GLU A 138 1.85 -24.05 0.97
C GLU A 138 2.73 -24.78 -0.05
N LEU A 139 3.53 -24.04 -0.83
CA LEU A 139 4.48 -24.59 -1.80
C LEU A 139 5.55 -25.46 -1.12
N LEU A 140 6.21 -24.93 -0.10
CA LEU A 140 7.29 -25.63 0.60
C LEU A 140 6.78 -26.87 1.35
N THR A 141 5.59 -26.78 1.94
CA THR A 141 4.94 -27.91 2.63
C THR A 141 4.62 -29.03 1.63
N SER A 142 3.94 -28.70 0.54
CA SER A 142 3.58 -29.69 -0.49
C SER A 142 4.82 -30.27 -1.20
N ALA A 143 5.88 -29.49 -1.43
CA ALA A 143 7.15 -29.99 -1.94
C ALA A 143 7.79 -31.05 -1.00
N THR A 144 7.73 -30.80 0.31
CA THR A 144 8.24 -31.73 1.32
C THR A 144 7.41 -33.01 1.40
N GLU A 145 6.08 -32.88 1.25
CA GLU A 145 5.17 -34.02 1.16
C GLU A 145 5.48 -34.89 -0.06
N ILE A 146 5.68 -34.30 -1.25
CA ILE A 146 6.07 -35.03 -2.47
C ILE A 146 7.39 -35.77 -2.25
N ARG A 147 8.41 -35.09 -1.73
CA ARG A 147 9.71 -35.72 -1.45
C ARG A 147 9.58 -36.89 -0.47
N THR A 148 8.78 -36.73 0.58
CA THR A 148 8.56 -37.77 1.61
C THR A 148 7.81 -38.96 1.03
N ALA A 149 6.73 -38.69 0.28
CA ALA A 149 5.93 -39.72 -0.40
C ALA A 149 6.79 -40.49 -1.42
N THR A 150 7.60 -39.81 -2.22
CA THR A 150 8.50 -40.41 -3.20
C THR A 150 9.55 -41.32 -2.52
N ASN A 151 10.16 -40.85 -1.44
CA ASN A 151 11.12 -41.67 -0.68
C ASN A 151 10.46 -42.88 -0.01
N ARG A 152 9.21 -42.73 0.47
CA ARG A 152 8.45 -43.83 1.05
C ARG A 152 8.11 -44.88 -0.01
N LEU A 153 7.65 -44.44 -1.18
CA LEU A 153 7.33 -45.26 -2.33
C LEU A 153 8.52 -46.12 -2.78
N ILE A 154 9.70 -45.50 -2.90
CA ILE A 154 10.94 -46.22 -3.25
C ILE A 154 11.30 -47.27 -2.20
N ARG A 155 11.12 -46.97 -0.90
CA ARG A 155 11.39 -47.92 0.18
C ARG A 155 10.38 -49.06 0.23
N SER A 156 9.10 -48.80 -0.03
CA SER A 156 8.03 -49.81 -0.01
C SER A 156 8.00 -50.67 -1.26
N CYS A 157 8.67 -50.25 -2.34
CA CYS A 157 8.74 -50.97 -3.61
C CYS A 157 10.16 -51.40 -4.01
N PRO A 158 10.85 -52.19 -3.18
CA PRO A 158 12.23 -52.62 -3.43
C PRO A 158 12.38 -53.59 -4.61
N SER A 159 11.28 -54.11 -5.18
CA SER A 159 11.27 -55.21 -6.16
C SER A 159 10.88 -54.81 -7.59
N ILE A 160 10.73 -53.52 -7.91
CA ILE A 160 10.71 -53.09 -9.34
C ILE A 160 12.15 -53.10 -9.86
N ASN A 161 12.74 -54.30 -9.87
CA ASN A 161 13.92 -54.59 -10.65
C ASN A 161 13.52 -54.56 -12.13
N LYS A 162 13.65 -53.37 -12.75
CA LYS A 162 14.03 -53.13 -14.15
C LYS A 162 13.25 -53.79 -15.30
N ALA A 163 12.19 -54.58 -15.10
CA ALA A 163 11.62 -55.41 -16.17
C ALA A 163 10.09 -55.45 -16.30
N SER A 164 9.31 -54.89 -15.37
CA SER A 164 7.86 -54.83 -15.52
C SER A 164 7.42 -53.44 -16.00
N ASN A 165 6.83 -53.37 -17.20
CA ASN A 165 6.09 -52.19 -17.70
C ASN A 165 4.84 -51.85 -16.87
N LEU A 166 4.74 -52.36 -15.64
CA LEU A 166 3.63 -52.09 -14.74
C LEU A 166 3.74 -50.64 -14.27
N PRO A 167 2.68 -49.83 -14.42
CA PRO A 167 2.67 -48.50 -13.86
C PRO A 167 2.86 -48.59 -12.33
N VAL A 168 3.63 -47.65 -11.79
CA VAL A 168 3.99 -47.57 -10.36
C VAL A 168 2.74 -47.62 -9.46
N SER A 169 1.61 -47.11 -9.94
CA SER A 169 0.29 -47.15 -9.31
C SER A 169 -0.27 -48.56 -9.09
N GLU A 170 0.16 -49.56 -9.87
CA GLU A 170 -0.29 -50.96 -9.77
C GLU A 170 0.67 -51.82 -8.96
N ALA A 171 1.96 -51.46 -8.93
CA ALA A 171 3.01 -52.23 -8.23
C ALA A 171 3.22 -51.78 -6.78
N CYS A 172 2.73 -50.59 -6.43
CA CYS A 172 2.97 -49.94 -5.14
C CYS A 172 1.69 -49.37 -4.57
N GLU A 173 1.48 -49.51 -3.26
CA GLU A 173 0.46 -48.73 -2.56
C GLU A 173 0.79 -47.24 -2.70
N GLU A 174 -0.09 -46.49 -3.36
CA GLU A 174 0.07 -45.05 -3.55
C GLU A 174 -0.02 -44.34 -2.20
N SER A 175 1.13 -44.11 -1.55
CA SER A 175 1.21 -43.09 -0.51
C SER A 175 0.78 -41.76 -1.12
N ASN A 176 -0.08 -40.97 -0.47
CA ASN A 176 -0.68 -39.64 -0.78
C ASN A 176 0.05 -38.66 -1.75
N MET A 177 0.65 -39.16 -2.83
CA MET A 177 1.61 -38.48 -3.69
C MET A 177 0.86 -37.73 -4.78
N LEU A 178 -0.20 -38.33 -5.33
CA LEU A 178 -1.12 -37.64 -6.24
C LEU A 178 -1.66 -36.37 -5.59
N GLU A 179 -2.10 -36.49 -4.33
CA GLU A 179 -2.64 -35.37 -3.58
C GLU A 179 -1.57 -34.30 -3.31
N ALA A 180 -0.36 -34.72 -2.91
CA ALA A 180 0.76 -33.79 -2.69
C ALA A 180 1.18 -33.07 -3.98
N VAL A 181 1.25 -33.78 -5.11
CA VAL A 181 1.53 -33.20 -6.44
C VAL A 181 0.45 -32.19 -6.84
N ASP A 182 -0.82 -32.52 -6.61
CA ASP A 182 -1.93 -31.63 -6.94
C ASP A 182 -1.91 -30.35 -6.08
N ARG A 183 -1.66 -30.47 -4.78
CA ARG A 183 -1.44 -29.30 -3.89
C ARG A 183 -0.25 -28.47 -4.35
N PHE A 184 0.87 -29.09 -4.70
CA PHE A 184 2.05 -28.37 -5.18
C PHE A 184 1.80 -27.63 -6.49
N GLN A 185 1.06 -28.25 -7.43
CA GLN A 185 0.68 -27.60 -8.69
C GLN A 185 -0.25 -26.39 -8.46
N ARG A 186 -1.19 -26.50 -7.52
CA ARG A 186 -2.03 -25.37 -7.10
C ARG A 186 -1.19 -24.26 -6.48
N ALA A 187 -0.31 -24.58 -5.54
CA ALA A 187 0.58 -23.61 -4.89
C ALA A 187 1.50 -22.92 -5.91
N THR A 188 2.07 -23.68 -6.87
CA THR A 188 2.92 -23.14 -7.95
C THR A 188 2.12 -22.19 -8.85
N SER A 189 0.88 -22.55 -9.19
CA SER A 189 0.00 -21.70 -10.00
C SER A 189 -0.35 -20.40 -9.28
N ARG A 190 -0.63 -20.47 -7.98
CA ARG A 190 -0.86 -19.29 -7.12
C ARG A 190 0.40 -18.43 -7.02
N MET A 191 1.58 -19.03 -6.82
CA MET A 191 2.87 -18.33 -6.82
C MET A 191 3.08 -17.54 -8.10
N ARG A 192 2.77 -18.12 -9.26
CA ARG A 192 2.90 -17.41 -10.55
C ARG A 192 2.03 -16.16 -10.64
N ALA A 193 0.87 -16.15 -9.98
CA ALA A 193 -0.04 -15.01 -9.96
C ALA A 193 0.41 -13.90 -9.00
N ILE A 194 0.96 -14.25 -7.83
CA ILE A 194 1.17 -13.28 -6.73
C ILE A 194 2.64 -12.97 -6.39
N ALA A 195 3.56 -13.91 -6.63
CA ALA A 195 4.97 -13.77 -6.25
C ALA A 195 5.74 -12.82 -7.18
N SER A 196 6.89 -12.35 -6.71
CA SER A 196 7.83 -11.59 -7.55
C SER A 196 8.46 -12.47 -8.64
N ALA A 197 9.27 -11.85 -9.51
CA ALA A 197 10.04 -12.59 -10.51
C ALA A 197 10.99 -13.62 -9.86
N ASP A 198 11.66 -13.24 -8.78
CA ASP A 198 12.57 -14.11 -8.03
C ASP A 198 11.82 -15.28 -7.39
N GLY A 199 10.65 -15.00 -6.81
CA GLY A 199 9.75 -16.01 -6.26
C GLY A 199 9.33 -17.05 -7.30
N ARG A 200 8.93 -16.59 -8.49
CA ARG A 200 8.55 -17.47 -9.59
C ARG A 200 9.72 -18.32 -10.08
N GLY A 201 10.90 -17.71 -10.25
CA GLY A 201 12.11 -18.43 -10.64
C GLY A 201 12.46 -19.53 -9.65
N ALA A 202 12.45 -19.23 -8.35
CA ALA A 202 12.71 -20.22 -7.31
C ALA A 202 11.66 -21.34 -7.28
N ALA A 203 10.37 -21.03 -7.55
CA ALA A 203 9.31 -22.03 -7.66
C ALA A 203 9.57 -23.01 -8.81
N ASP A 204 9.97 -22.48 -9.97
CA ASP A 204 10.21 -23.27 -11.17
C ASP A 204 11.48 -24.15 -10.99
N GLU A 205 12.52 -23.65 -10.31
CA GLU A 205 13.68 -24.46 -9.90
C GLU A 205 13.27 -25.62 -8.96
N LEU A 206 12.42 -25.35 -7.97
CA LEU A 206 11.91 -26.39 -7.07
C LEU A 206 11.02 -27.41 -7.80
N ALA A 207 10.23 -26.97 -8.78
CA ALA A 207 9.41 -27.86 -9.59
C ALA A 207 10.26 -28.77 -10.48
N ALA A 208 11.41 -28.30 -10.98
CA ALA A 208 12.30 -29.06 -11.85
C ALA A 208 12.96 -30.26 -11.15
N VAL A 209 13.14 -30.20 -9.83
CA VAL A 209 13.75 -31.27 -9.02
C VAL A 209 12.74 -32.24 -8.42
N LEU A 210 11.44 -31.97 -8.58
CA LEU A 210 10.35 -32.79 -8.05
C LEU A 210 9.71 -33.66 -9.14
N PRO A 211 9.25 -34.87 -8.80
CA PRO A 211 8.52 -35.71 -9.73
C PRO A 211 7.19 -35.05 -10.13
N THR A 212 6.87 -35.08 -11.41
CA THR A 212 5.61 -34.56 -11.96
C THR A 212 4.56 -35.67 -12.06
N ARG A 213 3.31 -35.32 -12.43
CA ARG A 213 2.17 -36.27 -12.54
C ARG A 213 2.46 -37.50 -13.40
N SER A 214 3.43 -37.45 -14.32
CA SER A 214 3.92 -38.67 -14.95
C SER A 214 4.83 -39.40 -13.95
N TYR A 215 4.29 -40.40 -13.27
CA TYR A 215 5.05 -41.47 -12.56
C TYR A 215 6.12 -42.16 -13.42
N ARG A 216 6.15 -41.81 -14.70
CA ARG A 216 7.19 -42.15 -15.64
C ARG A 216 8.18 -40.98 -15.66
N PHE A 217 9.33 -41.21 -15.07
CA PHE A 217 10.55 -40.59 -15.57
C PHE A 217 10.69 -41.01 -17.05
N PRO A 218 11.36 -40.23 -17.91
CA PRO A 218 11.47 -40.52 -19.35
C PRO A 218 12.02 -41.93 -19.67
N ASP A 219 12.62 -42.62 -18.71
CA ASP A 219 13.15 -43.98 -18.79
C ASP A 219 12.25 -45.07 -18.14
N GLY A 220 11.11 -44.70 -17.55
CA GLY A 220 10.18 -45.62 -16.88
C GLY A 220 10.61 -46.06 -15.47
N THR A 221 11.67 -45.50 -14.89
CA THR A 221 12.17 -45.87 -13.56
C THR A 221 11.91 -44.78 -12.52
N VAL A 222 11.44 -45.15 -11.32
CA VAL A 222 11.23 -44.18 -10.22
C VAL A 222 12.57 -43.81 -9.61
N HIS A 223 13.08 -42.63 -9.92
CA HIS A 223 14.27 -42.09 -9.27
C HIS A 223 13.90 -41.36 -7.98
N GLY A 224 14.76 -41.46 -6.96
CA GLY A 224 14.64 -40.64 -5.77
C GLY A 224 14.81 -39.16 -6.08
N VAL A 225 14.18 -38.32 -5.28
CA VAL A 225 14.44 -36.87 -5.32
C VAL A 225 15.90 -36.67 -4.88
N ASP A 226 16.71 -36.06 -5.74
CA ASP A 226 18.08 -35.67 -5.40
C ASP A 226 18.03 -34.74 -4.18
N ARG A 227 18.63 -35.20 -3.07
CA ARG A 227 18.59 -34.50 -1.79
C ARG A 227 19.31 -33.16 -1.86
N GLU A 228 20.43 -33.09 -2.56
CA GLU A 228 21.24 -31.88 -2.65
C GLU A 228 20.52 -30.85 -3.53
N ALA A 229 20.09 -31.26 -4.72
CA ALA A 229 19.34 -30.39 -5.62
C ALA A 229 18.05 -29.87 -4.98
N PHE A 230 17.29 -30.73 -4.30
CA PHE A 230 16.09 -30.33 -3.56
C PHE A 230 16.40 -29.33 -2.44
N THR A 231 17.45 -29.57 -1.65
CA THR A 231 17.80 -28.68 -0.53
C THR A 231 18.19 -27.29 -1.04
N THR A 232 18.96 -27.22 -2.13
CA THR A 232 19.35 -25.96 -2.77
C THR A 232 18.13 -25.21 -3.29
N ALA A 233 17.25 -25.87 -4.07
CA ALA A 233 16.05 -25.23 -4.60
C ALA A 233 15.09 -24.78 -3.48
N TYR A 234 14.95 -25.59 -2.42
CA TYR A 234 14.14 -25.24 -1.24
C TYR A 234 14.68 -23.98 -0.54
N THR A 235 16.00 -23.88 -0.35
CA THR A 235 16.63 -22.69 0.23
C THR A 235 16.46 -21.45 -0.66
N ASN A 236 16.54 -21.60 -1.99
CA ASN A 236 16.27 -20.50 -2.91
C ASN A 236 14.84 -19.96 -2.75
N VAL A 237 13.85 -20.84 -2.57
CA VAL A 237 12.46 -20.45 -2.29
C VAL A 237 12.34 -19.74 -0.93
N LEU A 238 13.01 -20.23 0.12
CA LEU A 238 13.03 -19.55 1.42
C LEU A 238 13.61 -18.14 1.33
N ARG A 239 14.71 -17.98 0.59
CA ARG A 239 15.34 -16.68 0.36
C ARG A 239 14.41 -15.74 -0.41
N ALA A 240 13.77 -16.23 -1.47
CA ALA A 240 12.79 -15.46 -2.24
C ALA A 240 11.57 -15.06 -1.39
N MET A 241 11.06 -15.98 -0.56
CA MET A 241 9.99 -15.69 0.40
C MET A 241 10.38 -14.54 1.33
N CYS A 242 11.59 -14.57 1.90
CA CYS A 242 12.05 -13.49 2.77
C CYS A 242 12.08 -12.15 2.02
N LEU A 243 12.63 -12.12 0.80
CA LEU A 243 12.70 -10.89 -0.01
C LEU A 243 11.31 -10.34 -0.38
N ASP A 244 10.34 -11.22 -0.65
CA ASP A 244 8.98 -10.87 -1.03
C ASP A 244 8.09 -10.46 0.15
N THR A 245 8.40 -10.95 1.34
CA THR A 245 7.56 -10.78 2.54
C THR A 245 8.19 -9.91 3.62
N ARG A 246 9.39 -9.35 3.36
CA ARG A 246 10.04 -8.42 4.29
C ARG A 246 9.18 -7.19 4.53
N ARG A 247 9.09 -6.75 5.79
CA ARG A 247 8.38 -5.52 6.15
C ARG A 247 9.19 -4.29 5.82
N ASN A 248 10.52 -4.39 5.96
CA ASN A 248 11.46 -3.31 5.77
C ASN A 248 12.64 -3.76 4.89
N GLY A 249 13.19 -2.85 4.10
CA GLY A 249 14.35 -3.12 3.24
C GLY A 249 15.63 -3.51 3.99
N ALA A 250 15.69 -3.23 5.29
CA ALA A 250 16.80 -3.56 6.19
C ALA A 250 16.74 -4.98 6.77
N GLU A 251 15.63 -5.71 6.59
CA GLU A 251 15.55 -7.11 7.05
C GLU A 251 16.53 -7.97 6.24
N VAL A 252 17.42 -8.66 6.95
CA VAL A 252 18.45 -9.51 6.36
C VAL A 252 17.84 -10.86 5.99
N CYS A 253 17.82 -11.17 4.69
CA CYS A 253 17.41 -12.47 4.18
C CYS A 253 18.64 -13.37 4.01
N GLY A 254 18.79 -14.32 4.94
CA GLY A 254 19.84 -15.34 4.95
C GLY A 254 19.52 -16.54 4.06
#